data_AF-A0A031I148-F1
#
_entry.id   AF-A0A031I148-F1
#
_cell.length_a   1.000
_cell.length_b   1.000
_cell.length_c   1.000
_cell.angle_alpha   90.00
_cell.angle_beta   90.00
_cell.angle_gamma   90.00
#
_symmetry.space_group_name_H-M   'P 1'
#
loop_
_entity.id
_entity.type
_entity.pdbx_description
1 polymer ?
#
loop_
_entity_poly.entity_id
_entity_poly.type
_entity_poly.pdbx_seq_one_letter_code
_entity_poly.pdbx_strand_id
1 'polypeptide(L)' 'MGSFSPIHLLVLAVVAILLLGGGRFSNLMGDVAKGVKNFKKGMAEEDGDGPAKPAPRIEAQKAAEPAFDRDGERVRDDR' A
#
# COMPACT_ATOMS: atom_id res chain seq x y z
N MET A 1 -32.55 -18.56 5.40
CA MET A 1 -32.58 -17.18 4.90
C MET A 1 -31.77 -16.33 5.87
N GLY A 2 -30.60 -15.82 5.47
CA GLY A 2 -29.68 -15.07 6.36
C GLY A 2 -28.18 -15.24 6.07
N SER A 3 -27.84 -15.93 4.98
CA SER A 3 -26.47 -16.31 4.59
C SER A 3 -25.56 -15.17 4.11
N PHE A 4 -25.98 -13.91 4.25
CA PHE A 4 -25.19 -12.74 3.86
C PHE A 4 -25.09 -11.71 4.99
N SER A 5 -24.89 -12.19 6.22
CA SER A 5 -24.54 -11.29 7.32
C SER A 5 -23.18 -10.63 7.03
N PRO A 6 -23.04 -9.30 7.23
CA PRO A 6 -21.76 -8.59 7.12
C PRO A 6 -20.62 -9.24 7.90
N ILE A 7 -20.96 -9.97 8.97
CA ILE A 7 -20.03 -10.76 9.78
C ILE A 7 -19.32 -11.83 8.94
N HIS A 8 -20.01 -12.47 7.99
CA HIS A 8 -19.44 -13.52 7.16
C HIS A 8 -18.38 -12.98 6.19
N LEU A 9 -18.63 -11.79 5.61
CA LEU A 9 -17.66 -11.08 4.77
C LEU A 9 -16.42 -10.67 5.56
N LEU A 10 -16.60 -10.21 6.80
CA LEU A 10 -15.50 -9.85 7.69
C LEU A 10 -14.63 -11.09 8.00
N VAL A 11 -15.25 -12.21 8.36
CA VAL A 11 -14.52 -13.48 8.61
C VAL A 11 -13.77 -13.94 7.36
N LEU A 12 -14.39 -13.87 6.18
CA LEU A 12 -13.74 -14.23 4.91
C LEU A 12 -12.53 -13.33 4.62
N ALA A 13 -12.65 -12.02 4.86
CA ALA A 13 -11.56 -11.06 4.66
C ALA A 13 -10.38 -11.35 5.60
N VAL A 14 -10.64 -11.68 6.86
CA VAL A 14 -9.59 -12.06 7.83
C VAL A 14 -8.87 -13.33 7.37
N VAL A 15 -9.61 -14.35 6.95
CA VAL A 15 -9.02 -15.59 6.43
C VAL A 15 -8.19 -15.33 5.17
N ALA A 16 -8.66 -14.49 4.25
CA ALA A 16 -7.94 -14.13 3.05
C ALA A 16 -6.60 -13.42 3.35
N ILE A 17 -6.58 -12.50 4.33
CA ILE A 17 -5.36 -11.80 4.76
C ILE A 17 -4.37 -12.77 5.42
N LEU A 18 -4.85 -13.72 6.22
CA LEU A 18 -4.00 -14.77 6.84
C LEU A 18 -3.38 -15.68 5.78
N LEU A 19 -4.11 -16.04 4.73
CA LEU A 19 -3.61 -16.88 3.63
C LEU A 19 -2.64 -16.15 2.72
N LEU A 20 -2.88 -14.86 2.42
CA LEU A 20 -1.99 -14.06 1.59
C LEU A 20 -0.73 -13.60 2.33
N GLY A 21 -0.81 -13.46 3.67
CA GLY A 21 0.25 -12.88 4.49
C GLY A 21 0.33 -11.35 4.36
N GLY A 22 0.68 -10.67 5.47
CA GLY A 22 0.66 -9.21 5.56
C GLY A 22 1.54 -8.50 4.52
N GLY A 23 2.66 -9.11 4.09
CA GLY A 23 3.58 -8.53 3.11
C GLY A 23 3.02 -8.47 1.68
N ARG A 24 2.32 -9.52 1.22
CA ARG A 24 1.72 -9.55 -0.13
C ARG A 24 0.44 -8.71 -0.18
N PHE A 25 -0.37 -8.75 0.88
CA PHE A 25 -1.60 -7.96 0.98
C PHE A 25 -1.30 -6.45 0.99
N SER A 26 -0.29 -5.99 1.72
CA SER A 26 0.09 -4.57 1.79
C SER A 26 0.55 -4.02 0.43
N ASN A 27 1.39 -4.76 -0.30
CA ASN A 27 1.83 -4.37 -1.64
C ASN A 27 0.65 -4.32 -2.63
N LEU A 28 -0.22 -5.34 -2.61
CA LEU A 28 -1.39 -5.39 -3.48
C LEU A 28 -2.40 -4.27 -3.17
N MET A 29 -2.67 -4.02 -1.88
CA MET A 29 -3.55 -2.94 -1.43
C MET A 29 -3.00 -1.57 -1.82
N GLY A 30 -1.67 -1.38 -1.79
CA GLY A 30 -1.01 -0.15 -2.25
C GLY A 30 -1.23 0.13 -3.73
N ASP A 31 -1.11 -0.89 -4.60
CA ASP A 31 -1.31 -0.73 -6.03
C ASP A 31 -2.80 -0.58 -6.41
N VAL A 32 -3.69 -1.31 -5.72
CA VAL A 32 -5.14 -1.11 -5.85
C VAL A 32 -5.55 0.28 -5.37
N ALA A 33 -5.02 0.77 -4.25
CA ALA A 33 -5.32 2.11 -3.74
C ALA A 33 -4.90 3.22 -4.71
N LYS A 34 -3.74 3.07 -5.36
CA LYS A 34 -3.29 4.00 -6.43
C LYS A 34 -4.23 3.96 -7.63
N GLY A 35 -4.63 2.76 -8.08
CA GLY A 35 -5.57 2.58 -9.20
C GLY A 35 -6.93 3.22 -8.92
N VAL A 36 -7.52 2.94 -7.75
CA VAL A 36 -8.81 3.51 -7.33
C VAL A 36 -8.72 5.03 -7.12
N LYS A 37 -7.61 5.55 -6.56
CA LYS A 37 -7.41 7.00 -6.40
C LYS A 37 -7.33 7.72 -7.75
N ASN A 38 -6.64 7.15 -8.72
CA ASN A 38 -6.56 7.72 -10.07
C ASN A 38 -7.89 7.63 -10.81
N PHE A 39 -8.63 6.53 -10.64
CA PHE A 39 -9.98 6.38 -11.19
C PHE A 39 -10.95 7.40 -10.60
N LYS A 40 -10.94 7.57 -9.27
CA LYS A 40 -11.75 8.59 -8.59
C LYS A 40 -11.36 10.00 -9.00
N LYS A 41 -10.06 10.27 -9.18
CA LYS A 41 -9.58 11.58 -9.64
C LYS A 41 -10.05 11.86 -11.08
N GLY A 42 -9.95 10.88 -11.98
CA GLY A 42 -10.44 11.02 -13.36
C GLY A 42 -11.96 11.24 -13.43
N MET A 43 -12.76 10.52 -12.62
CA MET A 43 -14.21 10.76 -12.56
C MET A 43 -14.56 12.11 -11.93
N ALA A 44 -13.84 12.53 -10.88
CA ALA A 44 -14.07 13.83 -10.26
C ALA A 44 -13.65 15.00 -11.16
N GLU A 45 -12.70 14.79 -12.08
CA GLU A 45 -12.32 15.75 -13.13
C GLU A 45 -13.40 15.86 -14.22
N GLU A 46 -14.21 14.81 -14.43
CA GLU A 46 -15.32 14.81 -15.40
C GLU A 46 -16.60 15.44 -14.81
N ASP A 47 -16.83 15.30 -13.49
CA ASP A 47 -18.01 15.82 -12.78
C ASP A 47 -17.81 17.21 -12.10
N GLY A 48 -16.59 17.78 -12.10
CA GLY A 48 -16.27 18.95 -11.29
C GLY A 48 -15.28 19.92 -11.92
N ASP A 49 -15.79 21.02 -12.46
CA ASP A 49 -15.04 22.20 -12.90
C ASP A 49 -14.21 22.79 -11.72
N GLY A 50 -12.87 22.64 -11.76
CA GLY A 50 -11.94 23.31 -10.83
C GLY A 50 -10.59 22.59 -10.62
N PRO A 51 -9.44 23.32 -10.60
CA PRO A 51 -8.11 22.70 -10.60
C PRO A 51 -7.80 22.07 -9.24
N ALA A 52 -7.96 20.75 -9.14
CA ALA A 52 -7.60 20.01 -7.93
C ALA A 52 -6.06 19.92 -7.80
N LYS A 53 -5.54 20.60 -6.76
CA LYS A 53 -4.14 20.61 -6.29
C LYS A 53 -3.42 19.26 -6.50
N PRO A 54 -2.13 19.28 -6.89
CA PRO A 54 -1.36 18.08 -7.14
C PRO A 54 -1.33 17.21 -5.88
N ALA A 55 -1.91 16.00 -5.99
CA ALA A 55 -1.83 15.00 -4.94
C ALA A 55 -0.36 14.69 -4.64
N PRO A 56 0.04 14.55 -3.37
CA PRO A 56 1.43 14.38 -2.99
C PRO A 56 2.03 13.18 -3.72
N ARG A 57 3.13 13.46 -4.41
CA ARG A 57 3.99 12.48 -5.08
C ARG A 57 4.32 11.40 -4.06
N ILE A 58 4.08 10.15 -4.43
CA ILE A 58 4.33 8.98 -3.59
C ILE A 58 5.84 8.95 -3.28
N GLU A 59 6.22 9.40 -2.08
CA GLU A 59 7.54 9.26 -1.47
C GLU A 59 7.85 7.82 -1.01
N ALA A 60 7.06 6.83 -1.45
CA ALA A 60 7.25 5.43 -1.12
C ALA A 60 8.42 4.76 -1.89
N GLN A 61 9.39 5.53 -2.38
CA GLN A 61 10.59 4.99 -3.04
C GLN A 61 11.90 5.27 -2.28
N LYS A 62 11.87 5.81 -1.05
CA LYS A 62 13.11 6.09 -0.31
C LYS A 62 13.40 5.23 0.94
N ALA A 63 12.51 4.40 1.46
CA ALA A 63 12.82 3.69 2.71
C ALA A 63 12.31 2.26 2.76
N ALA A 64 12.84 1.43 1.86
CA ALA A 64 13.03 0.01 2.15
C ALA A 64 14.50 -0.32 1.92
N GLU A 65 15.39 0.40 2.60
CA GLU A 65 16.71 -0.16 2.88
C GLU A 65 16.51 -1.26 3.94
N PRO A 66 16.86 -2.53 3.67
CA PRO A 66 16.96 -3.51 4.72
C PRO A 66 18.12 -3.07 5.62
N ALA A 67 17.78 -2.52 6.78
CA ALA A 67 18.75 -2.40 7.86
C ALA A 67 19.22 -3.82 8.23
N PHE A 68 20.51 -3.94 8.49
CA PHE A 68 21.22 -5.11 9.01
C PHE A 68 21.86 -6.05 7.97
N ASP A 69 22.80 -5.52 7.18
CA ASP A 69 24.11 -6.19 7.03
C ASP A 69 25.06 -5.48 7.99
N ARG A 70 25.41 -6.15 9.08
CA ARG A 70 26.13 -5.57 10.23
C ARG A 70 27.57 -6.09 10.30
N ASP A 71 28.18 -6.45 9.17
CA ASP A 71 29.49 -7.11 9.16
C ASP A 71 30.38 -6.52 8.06
N GLY A 72 31.57 -5.99 8.42
CA GLY A 72 32.66 -5.92 7.43
C GLY A 72 33.75 -4.86 7.58
N GLU A 73 33.42 -3.58 7.81
CA GLU A 73 34.32 -2.55 7.24
C GLU A 73 34.66 -1.34 8.13
N ARG A 74 34.93 -1.56 9.43
CA ARG A 74 35.58 -0.51 10.26
C ARG A 74 36.81 -0.98 11.03
N VAL A 75 37.44 -2.06 10.55
CA VAL A 75 38.64 -2.66 11.20
C VAL A 75 39.94 -2.30 10.48
N ARG A 76 39.97 -1.57 9.36
CA ARG A 76 41.22 -1.47 8.57
C ARG A 76 41.65 -0.14 7.96
N ASP A 77 40.87 0.93 8.04
CA ASP A 77 41.32 2.20 7.48
C ASP A 77 41.22 3.31 8.52
N ASP A 78 42.27 4.11 8.56
CA ASP A 78 42.50 5.28 9.41
C ASP A 78 42.95 4.97 10.85
N ARG A 79 44.26 4.79 11.06
CA ARG A 79 45.26 5.86 11.29
C ARG A 79 45.30 6.32 12.75
#